data_AF-A0A7C2EIG7-F1
#
_entry.id   AF-A0A7C2EIG7-F1
#
_cell.length_a   1.000
_cell.length_b   1.000
_cell.length_c   1.000
_cell.angle_alpha   90.00
_cell.angle_beta   90.00
_cell.angle_gamma   90.00
#
_symmetry.space_group_name_H-M   'P 1'
#
loop_
_entity.id
_entity.type
_entity.pdbx_description
1 polymer ?
#
loop_
_entity_poly.entity_id
_entity_poly.type
_entity_poly.pdbx_seq_one_letter_code
_entity_poly.pdbx_strand_id
1 'polypeptide(L)'
;ISQMVHLAAYDLDAFRRFVFESRFLKIFDIAPGVVEKIKTDDEELARLAFLWLKFGMSDKNALPIREEVFQQQEGPFPKQE
;
A
#
# COMPACT_ATOMS: atom_id res chain seq x y z
N ILE A 1 6.62 -12.11 -6.92
CA ILE A 1 6.10 -12.34 -5.54
C ILE A 1 7.19 -12.17 -4.45
N SER A 2 8.39 -12.75 -4.56
CA SER A 2 9.46 -12.59 -3.53
C SER A 2 9.86 -11.16 -3.16
N GLN A 3 9.75 -10.20 -4.08
CA GLN A 3 10.12 -8.80 -3.81
C GLN A 3 9.09 -8.06 -2.92
N MET A 4 7.79 -8.36 -3.07
CA MET A 4 6.73 -7.73 -2.25
C MET A 4 6.78 -8.19 -0.79
N VAL A 5 7.11 -9.46 -0.57
CA VAL A 5 7.23 -10.02 0.78
C VAL A 5 8.47 -9.46 1.50
N HIS A 6 9.58 -9.23 0.78
CA HIS A 6 10.76 -8.57 1.36
C HIS A 6 10.47 -7.11 1.76
N LEU A 7 9.80 -6.34 0.90
CA LEU A 7 9.49 -4.93 1.19
C LEU A 7 8.49 -4.79 2.36
N ALA A 8 7.52 -5.70 2.48
CA ALA A 8 6.51 -5.65 3.52
C ALA A 8 6.93 -6.27 4.87
N ALA A 9 7.86 -7.24 4.87
CA ALA A 9 8.20 -8.03 6.06
C ALA A 9 9.62 -7.81 6.60
N TYR A 10 10.56 -7.28 5.80
CA TYR A 10 11.94 -7.04 6.25
C TYR A 10 12.30 -5.56 6.38
N ASP A 11 11.55 -4.65 5.74
CA ASP A 11 11.87 -3.22 5.73
C ASP A 11 10.59 -2.36 5.84
N LEU A 12 9.99 -2.37 7.04
CA LEU A 12 8.86 -1.50 7.38
C LEU A 12 9.21 -0.02 7.12
N ASP A 13 10.46 0.38 7.35
CA ASP A 13 10.93 1.74 7.07
C ASP A 13 10.88 2.07 5.56
N ALA A 14 11.30 1.15 4.69
CA ALA A 14 11.15 1.29 3.24
C ALA A 14 9.69 1.23 2.80
N PHE A 15 8.85 0.39 3.41
CA PHE A 15 7.41 0.38 3.12
C PHE A 15 6.77 1.72 3.50
N ARG A 16 7.15 2.26 4.65
CA ARG A 16 6.73 3.59 5.10
C ARG A 16 7.15 4.66 4.09
N ARG A 17 8.42 4.68 3.68
CA ARG A 17 8.88 5.59 2.62
C ARG A 17 8.10 5.38 1.34
N PHE A 18 7.82 4.15 0.93
CA PHE A 18 7.01 3.89 -0.25
C PHE A 18 5.59 4.44 -0.12
N VAL A 19 4.95 4.30 1.04
CA VAL A 19 3.61 4.86 1.27
C VAL A 19 3.63 6.39 1.16
N PHE A 20 4.65 7.06 1.70
CA PHE A 20 4.73 8.53 1.75
C PHE A 20 5.38 9.18 0.51
N GLU A 21 6.37 8.56 -0.12
CA GLU A 21 7.11 9.08 -1.28
C GLU A 21 6.51 8.62 -2.62
N SER A 22 5.69 7.56 -2.63
CA SER A 22 5.05 7.07 -3.85
C SER A 22 3.63 7.61 -4.03
N ARG A 23 2.97 7.17 -5.09
CA ARG A 23 1.56 7.46 -5.38
C ARG A 23 0.60 6.68 -4.48
N PHE A 24 1.07 5.93 -3.49
CA PHE A 24 0.24 5.04 -2.66
C PHE A 24 -0.97 5.77 -2.04
N LEU A 25 -0.73 6.90 -1.37
CA LEU A 25 -1.79 7.72 -0.75
C LEU A 25 -2.68 8.45 -1.77
N LYS A 26 -2.28 8.50 -3.05
CA LYS A 26 -3.11 9.02 -4.15
C LYS A 26 -3.99 7.93 -4.75
N ILE A 27 -3.56 6.68 -4.65
CA ILE A 27 -4.23 5.50 -5.21
C ILE A 27 -5.21 4.92 -4.20
N PHE A 28 -4.79 4.74 -2.96
CA PHE A 28 -5.61 4.20 -1.89
C PHE A 28 -6.27 5.31 -1.09
N ASP A 29 -7.56 5.17 -0.84
CA ASP A 29 -8.30 6.10 0.01
C ASP A 29 -8.09 5.72 1.48
N ILE A 30 -7.02 6.27 2.07
CA ILE A 30 -6.66 6.01 3.46
C ILE A 30 -7.04 7.23 4.29
N ALA A 31 -7.78 6.98 5.38
CA ALA A 31 -8.17 8.05 6.28
C ALA A 31 -6.94 8.81 6.81
N PRO A 32 -6.97 10.15 6.85
CA PRO A 32 -5.82 10.95 7.26
C PRO A 32 -5.33 10.61 8.68
N GLY A 33 -6.23 10.21 9.58
CA GLY A 33 -5.85 9.74 10.91
C GLY A 33 -5.03 8.44 10.92
N VAL A 34 -5.24 7.55 9.94
CA VAL A 34 -4.40 6.36 9.76
C VAL A 34 -3.05 6.76 9.17
N VAL A 35 -3.04 7.67 8.20
CA VAL A 35 -1.81 8.21 7.59
C VAL A 35 -0.91 8.88 8.64
N GLU A 36 -1.48 9.58 9.62
CA GLU A 36 -0.69 10.14 10.73
C GLU A 36 -0.18 9.07 11.69
N LYS A 37 -1.00 8.06 12.01
CA LYS A 37 -0.59 6.96 12.90
C LYS A 37 0.58 6.16 12.34
N ILE A 38 0.54 5.77 11.06
CA ILE A 38 1.63 4.98 10.44
C ILE A 38 2.96 5.76 10.34
N LYS A 39 3.01 7.05 10.73
CA LYS A 39 4.28 7.80 10.90
C LYS A 39 4.97 7.54 12.24
N THR A 40 4.30 6.98 13.22
CA THR A 40 4.93 6.73 14.54
C THR A 40 4.56 5.38 15.10
N ASP A 41 3.60 4.70 14.49
CA ASP A 41 3.06 3.43 14.90
C ASP A 41 3.41 2.35 13.86
N ASP A 42 4.43 1.55 14.18
CA ASP A 42 4.89 0.45 13.34
C ASP A 42 3.87 -0.70 13.26
N GLU A 43 2.99 -0.83 14.26
CA GLU A 43 1.95 -1.85 14.28
C GLU A 43 0.85 -1.54 13.26
N GLU A 44 0.38 -0.28 13.23
CA GLU A 44 -0.57 0.20 12.22
C GLU A 44 0.04 0.17 10.82
N LEU A 45 1.34 0.49 10.69
CA LEU A 45 2.07 0.38 9.42
C LEU A 45 2.13 -1.07 8.93
N ALA A 46 2.43 -2.02 9.82
CA ALA A 46 2.44 -3.44 9.48
C ALA A 46 1.04 -3.94 9.08
N ARG A 47 -0.01 -3.52 9.80
CA ARG A 47 -1.41 -3.82 9.42
C ARG A 47 -1.74 -3.31 8.02
N LEU A 48 -1.30 -2.09 7.69
CA LEU A 48 -1.46 -1.53 6.34
C LEU A 48 -0.71 -2.35 5.29
N ALA A 49 0.52 -2.79 5.60
CA ALA A 49 1.30 -3.66 4.72
C ALA A 49 0.58 -5.00 4.48
N PHE A 50 -0.01 -5.60 5.51
CA PHE A 50 -0.83 -6.82 5.38
C PHE A 50 -2.09 -6.59 4.53
N LEU A 51 -2.80 -5.48 4.73
CA LEU A 51 -3.96 -5.12 3.89
C LEU A 51 -3.55 -4.93 2.43
N TRP A 52 -2.40 -4.32 2.19
CA TRP A 52 -1.85 -4.13 0.85
C TRP A 52 -1.44 -5.44 0.18
N LEU A 53 -0.81 -6.35 0.92
CA LEU A 53 -0.53 -7.71 0.43
C LEU A 53 -1.82 -8.45 0.09
N LYS A 54 -2.83 -8.39 0.97
CA LYS A 54 -4.14 -9.03 0.76
C LYS A 54 -4.83 -8.49 -0.50
N PHE A 55 -4.74 -7.17 -0.71
CA PHE A 55 -5.21 -6.50 -1.92
C PHE A 55 -4.47 -6.98 -3.18
N GLY A 56 -3.14 -7.08 -3.13
CA GLY A 56 -2.33 -7.59 -4.24
C GLY A 56 -2.53 -9.07 -4.56
N MET A 57 -2.99 -9.89 -3.60
CA MET A 57 -3.19 -11.33 -3.80
C MET A 57 -4.50 -11.69 -4.50
N SER A 58 -5.63 -11.04 -4.17
CA SER A 58 -6.94 -11.20 -4.87
C SER A 58 -8.08 -10.40 -4.22
N ASP A 59 -7.86 -9.78 -3.06
CA ASP A 59 -8.93 -9.18 -2.27
C ASP A 59 -9.05 -7.68 -2.53
N LYS A 60 -9.67 -7.32 -3.66
CA LYS A 60 -9.81 -5.92 -4.10
C LYS A 60 -10.58 -5.02 -3.11
N ASN A 61 -11.29 -5.61 -2.15
CA ASN A 61 -11.99 -4.90 -1.08
C ASN A 61 -11.14 -4.66 0.17
N ALA A 62 -9.94 -5.22 0.25
CA ALA A 62 -9.06 -5.05 1.41
C ALA A 62 -8.55 -3.61 1.57
N LEU A 63 -8.44 -2.87 0.46
CA LEU A 63 -8.09 -1.46 0.47
C LEU A 63 -9.00 -0.71 -0.52
N PRO A 64 -9.75 0.31 -0.05
CA PRO A 64 -10.52 1.15 -0.95
C PRO A 64 -9.57 1.93 -1.86
N ILE A 65 -9.78 1.81 -3.17
CA ILE A 65 -9.03 2.55 -4.19
C ILE A 65 -9.84 3.80 -4.53
N ARG A 66 -9.17 4.92 -4.71
CA ARG A 66 -9.79 6.11 -5.29
C ARG A 66 -10.18 5.81 -6.73
N GLU A 67 -11.47 5.97 -7.02
CA GLU A 67 -12.06 5.69 -8.34
C GLU A 67 -11.35 6.45 -9.49
N GLU A 68 -10.78 7.61 -9.16
CA GLU A 68 -9.98 8.48 -10.03
C GLU A 68 -8.78 7.75 -10.67
N VAL A 69 -8.16 6.82 -9.95
CA VAL A 69 -6.99 6.06 -10.44
C VAL A 69 -7.41 4.89 -11.32
N PHE A 70 -8.63 4.37 -11.14
CA PHE A 70 -9.11 3.22 -11.91
C PHE A 70 -9.30 3.55 -13.41
N GLN A 71 -9.41 4.83 -13.78
CA GLN A 71 -9.55 5.27 -15.18
C GLN A 71 -8.23 5.56 -15.90
N GLN A 72 -7.12 5.71 -15.16
CA GLN A 72 -5.80 5.82 -15.77
C GLN A 72 -5.19 4.41 -15.81
N GLN A 73 -4.99 3.85 -17.00
CA GLN A 73 -4.50 2.47 -17.23
C GLN A 73 -3.05 2.22 -16.78
N GLU A 74 -2.72 2.52 -15.52
CA GLU A 74 -1.54 2.06 -14.83
C GLU A 74 -1.98 1.57 -13.45
N GLY A 75 -2.35 0.29 -13.37
CA GLY A 75 -2.59 -0.33 -12.07
C GLY A 75 -1.36 -0.14 -11.17
N PRO A 76 -1.52 -0.12 -9.82
CA PRO A 76 -0.42 0.11 -8.87
C PRO A 76 0.70 -0.94 -8.92
N PHE A 77 0.53 -1.98 -9.74
CA PHE A 77 1.46 -3.08 -9.88
C PHE A 77 2.10 -3.01 -11.26
N PRO A 78 3.44 -2.89 -11.34
CA PRO A 78 4.13 -2.95 -12.62
C PRO A 78 3.79 -4.28 -13.29
N LYS A 79 3.50 -4.25 -14.59
CA LYS A 79 3.30 -5.46 -15.41
C LYS A 79 4.58 -6.30 -15.28
N GLN A 80 4.52 -7.41 -14.55
CA GLN A 80 5.58 -8.40 -14.60
C GLN A 80 5.42 -9.14 -15.93
N GLU A 81 6.29 -8.80 -16.87
CA GLU A 81 6.51 -9.53 -18.13
C GLU A 81 7.09 -10.93 -17.86
#